data_AF-A0A7Y4VDY7-F1
#
_entry.id   AF-A0A7Y4VDY7-F1
#
_cell.length_a   1.000
_cell.length_b   1.000
_cell.length_c   1.000
_cell.angle_alpha   90.00
_cell.angle_beta   90.00
_cell.angle_gamma   90.00
#
_symmetry.space_group_name_H-M   'P 1'
#
loop_
_entity.id
_entity.type
_entity.pdbx_description
1 polymer ?
#
loop_
_entity_poly.entity_id
_entity_poly.type
_entity_poly.pdbx_seq_one_letter_code
_entity_poly.pdbx_strand_id
1 'polypeptide(L)'
;MSTPLIVLLVLLGMFIVPWLFDKVIKPAAGGEITPKSKEALPKPKNRIRRKRSLVHQHEDEFPDYDPSHNDELEWKDIVELKFRKHPGYPPDWERRRVMVFLRDGGKCQSQEHRGGNCGRLLCEPDQIWHFTYNIKLLVDAHVDHIKPISVGGDHDLANLQLLCARCHSLRHPGNSKLDAMILPRIAPRGKERKKFLKTFYVRKAPKPPDSSVPF
;
A
#
# COMPACT_ATOMS: atom_id res chain seq x y z
N MET A 1 5.35 10.03 -56.25
CA MET A 1 3.95 10.39 -55.88
C MET A 1 3.84 11.90 -55.95
N SER A 2 2.80 12.44 -56.59
CA SER A 2 2.62 13.89 -56.69
C SER A 2 2.22 14.45 -55.31
N THR A 3 2.75 15.63 -54.97
CA THR A 3 2.40 16.37 -53.75
C THR A 3 0.88 16.48 -53.48
N PRO A 4 -0.01 16.70 -54.47
CA PRO A 4 -1.45 16.71 -54.21
C PRO A 4 -2.01 15.38 -53.71
N LEU A 5 -1.44 14.25 -54.13
CA LEU A 5 -1.92 12.92 -53.73
C LEU A 5 -1.61 12.63 -52.26
N ILE A 6 -0.46 13.09 -51.76
CA ILE A 6 -0.07 12.94 -50.35
C ILE A 6 -0.98 13.79 -49.46
N VAL A 7 -1.27 15.03 -49.86
CA VAL A 7 -2.18 15.91 -49.11
C VAL A 7 -3.58 15.33 -49.02
N LEU A 8 -4.09 14.75 -50.13
CA LEU A 8 -5.40 14.10 -50.15
C LEU A 8 -5.48 12.90 -49.17
N LEU A 9 -4.44 12.07 -49.14
CA LEU A 9 -4.38 10.89 -48.26
C LEU A 9 -4.30 11.28 -46.77
N VAL A 10 -3.55 12.33 -46.43
CA VAL A 10 -3.47 12.83 -45.06
C VAL A 10 -4.82 13.38 -44.60
N LEU A 11 -5.49 14.16 -45.45
CA LEU A 11 -6.83 14.68 -45.14
C LEU A 11 -7.85 13.53 -44.95
N LEU A 12 -7.85 12.53 -45.84
CA LEU A 12 -8.70 11.34 -45.68
C LEU A 12 -8.43 10.60 -44.37
N GLY A 13 -7.16 10.43 -43.99
CA GLY A 13 -6.78 9.79 -42.72
C GLY A 13 -7.30 10.56 -41.49
N MET A 14 -7.24 11.89 -41.51
CA MET A 14 -7.71 12.73 -40.40
C MET A 14 -9.23 12.65 -40.16
N PHE A 15 -10.03 12.37 -41.18
CA PHE A 15 -11.49 12.23 -41.03
C PHE A 15 -11.93 10.79 -40.80
N ILE A 16 -11.30 9.81 -41.46
CA ILE A 16 -11.72 8.41 -41.39
C ILE A 16 -11.33 7.76 -40.06
N VAL A 17 -10.14 8.06 -39.53
CA VAL A 17 -9.63 7.39 -38.30
C VAL A 17 -10.48 7.73 -37.07
N PRO A 18 -10.85 8.99 -36.77
CA PRO A 18 -11.73 9.30 -35.64
C PRO A 18 -13.14 8.70 -35.78
N TRP A 19 -13.68 8.64 -37.01
CA TRP A 19 -14.99 8.06 -37.29
C TRP A 19 -15.03 6.55 -37.00
N LEU A 20 -13.96 5.83 -37.38
CA LEU A 20 -13.83 4.41 -37.05
C LEU A 20 -13.64 4.16 -35.55
N PHE A 21 -12.89 5.03 -34.85
CA PHE A 21 -12.71 4.92 -33.40
C PHE A 21 -14.01 5.11 -32.61
N ASP A 22 -14.89 6.03 -33.03
CA ASP A 22 -16.18 6.27 -32.36
C ASP A 22 -17.18 5.10 -32.55
N LYS A 23 -17.00 4.30 -33.61
CA LYS A 23 -17.77 3.07 -33.85
C LYS A 23 -17.28 1.88 -33.05
N VAL A 24 -15.98 1.78 -32.76
CA VAL A 24 -15.38 0.63 -32.06
C VAL A 24 -15.45 0.77 -30.54
N ILE A 25 -15.43 2.00 -30.00
CA ILE A 25 -15.36 2.21 -28.55
C ILE A 25 -16.72 2.37 -27.88
N LYS A 26 -17.84 2.52 -28.60
CA LYS A 26 -19.16 2.56 -27.95
C LYS A 26 -19.55 1.16 -27.49
N PRO A 27 -19.51 0.84 -26.17
CA PRO A 27 -20.10 -0.39 -25.68
C PRO A 27 -21.59 -0.37 -26.02
N ALA A 28 -22.12 -1.51 -26.49
CA ALA A 28 -23.54 -1.68 -26.71
C ALA A 28 -24.29 -1.23 -25.44
N ALA A 29 -25.05 -0.14 -25.56
CA ALA A 29 -25.89 0.35 -24.48
C ALA A 29 -26.83 -0.79 -24.08
N GLY A 30 -26.65 -1.25 -22.84
CA GLY A 30 -27.42 -2.33 -22.24
C GLY A 30 -28.91 -2.07 -22.37
N GLY A 31 -29.62 -3.14 -22.71
CA GLY A 31 -31.04 -3.14 -23.01
C GLY A 31 -31.89 -2.55 -21.89
N GLU A 32 -32.97 -1.94 -22.35
CA GLU A 32 -34.09 -1.42 -21.60
C GLU A 32 -34.71 -2.52 -20.74
N ILE A 33 -34.48 -2.45 -19.43
CA ILE A 33 -35.13 -3.34 -18.46
C ILE A 33 -36.56 -2.86 -18.30
N THR A 34 -37.50 -3.61 -18.88
CA THR A 34 -38.93 -3.44 -18.64
C THR A 34 -39.26 -3.73 -17.17
N PRO A 35 -40.13 -2.92 -16.52
CA PRO A 35 -40.55 -3.15 -15.14
C PRO A 35 -41.49 -4.35 -15.08
N LYS A 36 -40.94 -5.54 -14.84
CA LYS A 36 -41.73 -6.75 -14.56
C LYS A 36 -42.32 -6.67 -13.16
N SER A 37 -43.59 -7.03 -13.08
CA SER A 37 -44.48 -7.01 -11.93
C SER A 37 -43.88 -7.60 -10.65
N LYS A 38 -44.28 -7.02 -9.52
CA LYS A 38 -43.92 -7.43 -8.15
C LYS A 38 -44.48 -8.82 -7.86
N GLU A 39 -43.71 -9.85 -8.16
CA GLU A 39 -43.93 -11.19 -7.64
C GLU A 39 -42.97 -11.41 -6.47
N ALA A 40 -43.54 -11.73 -5.31
CA ALA A 40 -42.84 -11.76 -4.03
C ALA A 40 -41.75 -12.86 -4.03
N LEU A 41 -40.49 -12.43 -4.08
CA LEU A 41 -39.35 -13.33 -3.93
C LEU A 41 -39.35 -13.99 -2.53
N PRO A 42 -39.13 -15.31 -2.44
CA PRO A 42 -39.01 -15.99 -1.17
C PRO A 42 -37.79 -15.47 -0.39
N LYS A 43 -38.02 -15.18 0.89
CA LYS A 43 -37.01 -14.66 1.84
C LYS A 43 -35.73 -15.50 1.79
N PRO A 44 -34.54 -14.89 1.69
CA PRO A 44 -33.28 -15.63 1.69
C PRO A 44 -33.12 -16.37 3.02
N LYS A 45 -33.13 -17.71 2.95
CA LYS A 45 -32.82 -18.58 4.08
C LYS A 45 -31.42 -18.26 4.60
N ASN A 46 -31.32 -18.13 5.92
CA ASN A 46 -30.12 -17.84 6.69
C ASN A 46 -28.83 -18.35 6.04
N ARG A 47 -27.97 -17.41 5.60
CA ARG A 47 -26.57 -17.71 5.34
C ARG A 47 -25.95 -18.19 6.64
N ILE A 48 -25.76 -19.50 6.75
CA ILE A 48 -24.97 -20.13 7.79
C ILE A 48 -23.59 -19.47 7.76
N ARG A 49 -23.34 -18.66 8.78
CA ARG A 49 -22.07 -17.99 9.03
C ARG A 49 -21.07 -19.10 9.34
N ARG A 50 -20.39 -19.64 8.32
CA ARG A 50 -19.26 -20.57 8.48
C ARG A 50 -18.23 -19.88 9.36
N LYS A 51 -18.25 -20.16 10.66
CA LYS A 51 -17.11 -19.92 11.54
C LYS A 51 -16.01 -20.84 11.02
N ARG A 52 -15.10 -20.30 10.21
CA ARG A 52 -13.84 -20.95 9.87
C ARG A 52 -13.05 -21.02 11.17
N SER A 53 -13.18 -22.15 11.86
CA SER A 53 -12.23 -22.55 12.88
C SER A 53 -10.92 -22.80 12.14
N LEU A 54 -10.00 -21.85 12.25
CA LEU A 54 -8.60 -22.00 11.86
C LEU A 54 -7.92 -22.75 13.00
N VAL A 55 -8.04 -24.08 12.98
CA VAL A 55 -7.08 -24.94 13.64
C VAL A 55 -6.17 -25.42 12.53
N HIS A 56 -5.09 -24.68 12.30
CA HIS A 56 -4.02 -25.11 11.42
C HIS A 56 -3.01 -25.84 12.31
N GLN A 57 -3.17 -27.16 12.38
CA GLN A 57 -2.10 -28.06 12.79
C GLN A 57 -1.43 -28.51 11.50
N HIS A 58 -0.26 -27.94 11.21
CA HIS A 58 0.75 -28.61 10.42
C HIS A 58 2.10 -28.16 10.96
N GLU A 59 2.66 -29.01 11.81
CA GLU A 59 4.07 -28.97 12.16
C GLU A 59 4.85 -29.38 10.90
N ASP A 60 6.01 -28.78 10.68
CA ASP A 60 7.04 -29.18 9.70
C ASP A 60 6.80 -28.86 8.21
N GLU A 61 6.73 -27.59 7.82
CA GLU A 61 6.67 -27.17 6.39
C GLU A 61 7.97 -26.55 5.84
N PHE A 62 9.09 -26.57 6.58
CA PHE A 62 10.41 -26.19 6.04
C PHE A 62 11.53 -26.99 6.74
N PRO A 63 11.81 -28.24 6.31
CA PRO A 63 12.89 -29.06 6.90
C PRO A 63 14.29 -28.44 6.71
N ASP A 64 14.45 -27.53 5.75
CA ASP A 64 15.71 -26.85 5.45
C ASP A 64 15.78 -25.40 6.00
N TYR A 65 14.70 -24.88 6.57
CA TYR A 65 14.75 -23.57 7.24
C TYR A 65 15.18 -23.78 8.68
N ASP A 66 16.48 -23.73 8.90
CA ASP A 66 17.06 -23.66 10.23
C ASP A 66 17.12 -22.18 10.66
N PRO A 67 16.29 -21.72 11.62
CA PRO A 67 16.34 -20.34 12.11
C PRO A 67 17.64 -20.00 12.85
N SER A 68 18.48 -21.01 13.15
CA SER A 68 19.83 -20.85 13.68
C SER A 68 20.92 -20.82 12.59
N HIS A 69 20.61 -21.25 11.36
CA HIS A 69 21.43 -21.12 10.15
C HIS A 69 21.11 -19.79 9.46
N ASN A 70 21.40 -18.71 10.18
CA ASN A 70 21.44 -17.38 9.60
C ASN A 70 22.84 -17.22 9.01
N ASP A 71 23.07 -17.78 7.81
CA ASP A 71 24.34 -17.72 7.07
C ASP A 71 24.54 -16.30 6.53
N GLU A 72 24.57 -15.33 7.44
CA GLU A 72 24.56 -13.92 7.13
C GLU A 72 25.77 -13.53 6.30
N LEU A 73 26.88 -14.27 6.38
CA LEU A 73 28.13 -13.89 5.72
C LEU A 73 28.08 -14.06 4.19
N GLU A 74 27.61 -15.20 3.68
CA GLU A 74 27.54 -15.43 2.23
C GLU A 74 26.35 -14.67 1.60
N TRP A 75 25.28 -14.50 2.38
CA TRP A 75 24.09 -13.75 1.97
C TRP A 75 24.31 -12.22 2.02
N LYS A 76 25.09 -11.69 2.98
CA LYS A 76 25.42 -10.26 3.08
C LYS A 76 26.17 -9.78 1.85
N ASP A 77 27.23 -10.47 1.43
CA ASP A 77 28.13 -9.87 0.44
C ASP A 77 27.56 -9.87 -1.00
N ILE A 78 26.71 -10.85 -1.35
CA ILE A 78 26.20 -11.01 -2.73
C ILE A 78 24.76 -10.50 -2.89
N VAL A 79 23.91 -10.76 -1.89
CA VAL A 79 22.46 -10.54 -1.98
C VAL A 79 22.12 -9.15 -1.41
N GLU A 80 22.78 -8.73 -0.32
CA GLU A 80 22.46 -7.46 0.35
C GLU A 80 22.62 -6.22 -0.53
N LEU A 81 23.66 -6.14 -1.36
CA LEU A 81 23.89 -4.96 -2.20
C LEU A 81 22.82 -4.80 -3.29
N LYS A 82 22.34 -5.92 -3.85
CA LYS A 82 21.37 -5.94 -4.95
C LYS A 82 19.93 -5.72 -4.47
N PHE A 83 19.64 -6.05 -3.21
CA PHE A 83 18.28 -6.04 -2.67
C PHE A 83 18.03 -4.98 -1.57
N ARG A 84 19.06 -4.21 -1.16
CA ARG A 84 18.88 -3.00 -0.35
C ARG A 84 18.12 -1.92 -1.14
N LYS A 85 16.79 -1.91 -1.00
CA LYS A 85 15.95 -0.79 -1.45
C LYS A 85 16.16 0.47 -0.60
N HIS A 86 16.60 0.29 0.66
CA HIS A 86 16.84 1.37 1.61
C HIS A 86 18.19 1.19 2.31
N PRO A 87 19.09 2.18 2.26
CA PRO A 87 20.34 2.12 3.01
C PRO A 87 20.05 1.99 4.51
N GLY A 88 20.73 1.05 5.18
CA GLY A 88 20.57 0.79 6.61
C GLY A 88 19.42 -0.15 7.01
N TYR A 89 18.69 -0.72 6.05
CA TYR A 89 17.67 -1.74 6.30
C TYR A 89 18.14 -3.11 5.80
N PRO A 90 17.73 -4.19 6.47
CA PRO A 90 18.10 -5.51 6.04
C PRO A 90 17.34 -5.88 4.75
N PRO A 91 17.92 -6.73 3.91
CA PRO A 91 17.36 -7.09 2.61
C PRO A 91 16.03 -7.89 2.70
N ASP A 92 15.76 -8.53 3.84
CA ASP A 92 14.51 -9.23 4.16
C ASP A 92 13.44 -8.30 4.78
N TRP A 93 13.62 -6.98 4.75
CA TRP A 93 12.75 -6.02 5.44
C TRP A 93 11.25 -6.20 5.13
N GLU A 94 10.88 -6.45 3.87
CA GLU A 94 9.46 -6.65 3.51
C GLU A 94 8.87 -7.90 4.18
N ARG A 95 9.67 -8.97 4.34
CA ARG A 95 9.26 -10.18 5.05
C ARG A 95 9.04 -9.86 6.53
N ARG A 96 9.98 -9.17 7.18
CA ARG A 96 9.83 -8.73 8.59
C ARG A 96 8.57 -7.89 8.77
N ARG A 97 8.26 -6.99 7.83
CA ARG A 97 7.02 -6.19 7.85
C ARG A 97 5.76 -7.05 7.87
N VAL A 98 5.73 -8.10 7.05
CA VAL A 98 4.59 -9.02 7.00
C VAL A 98 4.49 -9.87 8.27
N MET A 99 5.62 -10.36 8.80
CA MET A 99 5.65 -11.12 10.05
C MET A 99 5.09 -10.29 11.22
N VAL A 100 5.49 -9.02 11.31
CA VAL A 100 4.94 -8.07 12.30
C VAL A 100 3.44 -7.85 12.09
N PHE A 101 2.99 -7.70 10.84
CA PHE A 101 1.56 -7.56 10.54
C PHE A 101 0.75 -8.78 11.01
N LEU A 102 1.22 -10.00 10.71
CA LEU A 102 0.57 -11.24 11.10
C LEU A 102 0.54 -11.40 12.62
N ARG A 103 1.67 -11.20 13.30
CA ARG A 103 1.78 -11.23 14.77
C ARG A 103 0.78 -10.26 15.42
N ASP A 104 0.68 -9.05 14.89
CA ASP A 104 -0.16 -7.99 15.44
C ASP A 104 -1.63 -8.12 14.97
N GLY A 105 -1.97 -9.16 14.20
CA GLY A 105 -3.32 -9.42 13.69
C GLY A 105 -3.86 -8.28 12.82
N GLY A 106 -2.97 -7.54 12.14
CA GLY A 106 -3.31 -6.33 11.39
C GLY A 106 -3.80 -5.17 12.26
N LYS A 107 -3.58 -5.18 13.58
CA LYS A 107 -4.05 -4.14 14.50
C LYS A 107 -2.93 -3.18 14.89
N CYS A 108 -3.25 -1.90 14.99
CA CYS A 108 -2.33 -0.87 15.47
C CYS A 108 -1.87 -1.17 16.91
N GLN A 109 -0.56 -1.11 17.14
CA GLN A 109 0.05 -1.28 18.46
C GLN A 109 0.32 0.05 19.18
N SER A 110 0.07 1.20 18.53
CA SER A 110 0.16 2.53 19.17
C SER A 110 -0.71 2.62 20.41
N GLN A 111 -0.19 3.22 21.48
CA GLN A 111 -0.94 3.46 22.72
C GLN A 111 -2.16 4.37 22.52
N GLU A 112 -2.06 5.37 21.64
CA GLU A 112 -3.11 6.38 21.42
C GLU A 112 -4.29 5.86 20.59
N HIS A 113 -4.08 4.80 19.80
CA HIS A 113 -5.06 4.26 18.86
C HIS A 113 -4.98 2.73 18.82
N ARG A 114 -5.04 2.09 19.99
CA ARG A 114 -4.98 0.63 20.10
C ARG A 114 -6.18 -0.02 19.41
N GLY A 115 -5.91 -1.09 18.66
CA GLY A 115 -6.96 -2.01 18.18
C GLY A 115 -7.64 -1.62 16.87
N GLY A 116 -7.35 -0.46 16.28
CA GLY A 116 -7.80 -0.13 14.93
C GLY A 116 -7.09 -0.98 13.87
N ASN A 117 -7.85 -1.49 12.89
CA ASN A 117 -7.26 -2.23 11.76
C ASN A 117 -6.36 -1.31 10.93
N CYS A 118 -5.16 -1.79 10.63
CA CYS A 118 -4.13 -1.06 9.92
C CYS A 118 -3.74 -1.81 8.66
N GLY A 119 -3.91 -1.17 7.51
CA GLY A 119 -3.47 -1.71 6.23
C GLY A 119 -4.13 -3.02 5.82
N ARG A 120 -3.50 -3.70 4.87
CA ARG A 120 -3.95 -4.99 4.32
C ARG A 120 -2.76 -5.76 3.73
N LEU A 121 -2.80 -7.08 3.88
CA LEU A 121 -1.94 -7.98 3.10
C LEU A 121 -2.47 -8.11 1.68
N LEU A 122 -1.55 -8.14 0.71
CA LEU A 122 -1.84 -8.40 -0.69
C LEU A 122 -1.62 -9.87 -1.10
N CYS A 123 -1.27 -10.72 -0.13
CA CYS A 123 -0.98 -12.12 -0.32
C CYS A 123 -1.59 -12.97 0.78
N GLU A 124 -1.75 -14.26 0.50
CA GLU A 124 -2.04 -15.26 1.53
C GLU A 124 -0.77 -15.55 2.37
N PRO A 125 -0.91 -15.92 3.65
CA PRO A 125 0.25 -16.11 4.55
C PRO A 125 1.26 -17.17 4.09
N ASP A 126 0.80 -18.26 3.47
CA ASP A 126 1.64 -19.32 2.89
C ASP A 126 2.52 -18.81 1.74
N GLN A 127 2.04 -17.80 1.01
CA GLN A 127 2.76 -17.24 -0.12
C GLN A 127 3.94 -16.35 0.29
N ILE A 128 4.03 -15.90 1.55
CA ILE A 128 5.05 -14.94 2.05
C ILE A 128 6.48 -15.41 1.72
N TRP A 129 6.72 -16.71 1.81
CA TRP A 129 8.02 -17.33 1.59
C TRP A 129 8.38 -17.49 0.12
N HIS A 130 7.39 -17.43 -0.76
CA HIS A 130 7.50 -17.69 -2.21
C HIS A 130 7.63 -16.43 -3.05
N PHE A 131 7.49 -15.24 -2.46
CA PHE A 131 7.54 -13.99 -3.22
C PHE A 131 8.95 -13.55 -3.59
N THR A 132 9.04 -12.93 -4.77
CA THR A 132 10.23 -12.16 -5.13
C THR A 132 10.33 -10.91 -4.27
N TYR A 133 11.55 -10.57 -3.86
CA TYR A 133 11.94 -9.41 -3.05
C TYR A 133 11.45 -8.04 -3.58
N ASN A 134 11.04 -7.99 -4.86
CA ASN A 134 10.53 -6.77 -5.48
C ASN A 134 9.03 -6.52 -5.26
N ILE A 135 8.29 -7.49 -4.72
CA ILE A 135 6.84 -7.38 -4.55
C ILE A 135 6.53 -6.71 -3.22
N LYS A 136 5.65 -5.70 -3.26
CA LYS A 136 5.09 -5.08 -2.06
C LYS A 136 3.99 -5.99 -1.53
N LEU A 137 4.19 -6.57 -0.35
CA LEU A 137 3.24 -7.51 0.25
C LEU A 137 2.28 -6.80 1.21
N LEU A 138 2.73 -5.68 1.79
CA LEU A 138 1.98 -4.93 2.78
C LEU A 138 1.68 -3.49 2.32
N VAL A 139 0.40 -3.15 2.23
CA VAL A 139 -0.08 -1.81 1.86
C VAL A 139 -0.80 -1.16 3.02
N ASP A 140 -0.69 0.16 3.12
CA ASP A 140 -1.42 1.01 4.07
C ASP A 140 -1.12 0.79 5.57
N ALA A 141 -0.26 -0.18 5.88
CA ALA A 141 0.31 -0.47 7.18
C ALA A 141 1.80 -0.12 7.22
N HIS A 142 2.21 0.43 8.35
CA HIS A 142 3.58 0.83 8.62
C HIS A 142 4.14 -0.05 9.72
N VAL A 143 5.41 -0.39 9.61
CA VAL A 143 6.15 -1.06 10.67
C VAL A 143 7.24 -0.09 11.10
N ASP A 144 7.33 0.10 12.40
CA ASP A 144 8.18 1.09 13.04
C ASP A 144 8.93 0.43 14.20
N HIS A 145 10.11 0.93 14.50
CA HIS A 145 10.94 0.40 15.57
C HIS A 145 10.42 0.85 16.94
N ILE A 146 10.34 -0.04 17.91
CA ILE A 146 9.97 0.29 19.30
C ILE A 146 11.08 1.15 19.91
N LYS A 147 12.32 0.68 19.87
CA LYS A 147 13.53 1.45 20.13
C LYS A 147 14.10 1.92 18.80
N PRO A 148 14.17 3.24 18.53
CA PRO A 148 14.68 3.75 17.25
C PRO A 148 16.13 3.33 16.97
N ILE A 149 16.47 3.15 15.68
CA ILE A 149 17.84 2.81 15.25
C ILE A 149 18.86 3.85 15.74
N SER A 150 18.49 5.13 15.73
CA SER A 150 19.37 6.24 16.17
C SER A 150 19.81 6.16 17.63
N VAL A 151 19.12 5.38 18.46
CA VAL A 151 19.47 5.15 19.88
C VAL A 151 19.90 3.70 20.13
N GLY A 152 20.31 2.98 19.08
CA GLY A 152 20.78 1.60 19.15
C GLY A 152 19.64 0.59 19.25
N GLY A 153 18.54 0.81 18.53
CA GLY A 153 17.58 -0.24 18.21
C GLY A 153 18.04 -1.09 17.02
N ASP A 154 17.67 -2.36 17.04
CA ASP A 154 17.93 -3.33 15.97
C ASP A 154 16.69 -3.51 15.06
N HIS A 155 16.78 -4.39 14.07
CA HIS A 155 15.67 -4.73 13.18
C HIS A 155 14.89 -5.98 13.63
N ASP A 156 15.10 -6.45 14.86
CA ASP A 156 14.53 -7.71 15.32
C ASP A 156 13.01 -7.60 15.46
N LEU A 157 12.30 -8.70 15.22
CA LEU A 157 10.84 -8.70 15.26
C LEU A 157 10.31 -8.18 16.61
N ALA A 158 11.00 -8.49 17.71
CA ALA A 158 10.67 -7.98 19.05
C ALA A 158 10.78 -6.45 19.16
N ASN A 159 11.68 -5.81 18.40
CA ASN A 159 11.84 -4.37 18.33
C ASN A 159 10.98 -3.71 17.24
N LEU A 160 10.11 -4.45 16.55
CA LEU A 160 9.22 -3.90 15.52
C LEU A 160 7.77 -3.92 15.99
N GLN A 161 6.99 -2.92 15.59
CA GLN A 161 5.55 -2.83 15.87
C GLN A 161 4.75 -2.33 14.68
N LEU A 162 3.51 -2.78 14.54
CA LEU A 162 2.59 -2.33 13.51
C LEU A 162 1.89 -1.02 13.89
N LEU A 163 1.98 -0.01 13.03
CA LEU A 163 1.31 1.29 13.16
C LEU A 163 0.46 1.62 11.93
N CYS A 164 -0.64 2.34 12.13
CA CYS A 164 -1.31 3.02 11.02
C CYS A 164 -0.49 4.23 10.57
N ALA A 165 -0.70 4.70 9.34
CA ALA A 165 -0.02 5.89 8.81
C ALA A 165 -0.13 7.09 9.76
N ARG A 166 -1.31 7.32 10.36
CA ARG A 166 -1.56 8.41 11.31
C ARG A 166 -0.71 8.29 12.58
N CYS A 167 -0.74 7.15 13.26
CA CYS A 167 0.06 6.95 14.47
C CYS A 167 1.55 7.00 14.18
N HIS A 168 1.96 6.50 13.02
CA HIS A 168 3.36 6.55 12.61
C HIS A 168 3.85 7.99 12.39
N SER A 169 3.05 8.87 11.77
CA SER A 169 3.46 10.29 11.66
C SER A 169 3.45 11.02 13.00
N LEU A 170 2.53 10.69 13.90
CA LEU A 170 2.45 11.33 15.22
C LEU A 170 3.72 11.05 16.03
N ARG A 171 4.31 9.86 15.84
CA ARG A 171 5.58 9.49 16.46
C ARG A 171 6.79 10.19 15.85
N HIS A 172 6.71 10.57 14.57
CA HIS A 172 7.78 11.23 13.81
C HIS A 172 7.33 12.63 13.35
N PRO A 173 7.08 13.57 14.28
CA PRO A 173 6.66 14.92 13.91
C PRO A 173 7.74 15.59 13.04
N GLY A 174 7.30 16.32 12.02
CA GLY A 174 8.21 16.98 11.07
C GLY A 174 8.68 16.10 9.90
N ASN A 175 8.33 14.81 9.89
CA ASN A 175 8.60 13.96 8.73
C ASN A 175 7.57 14.23 7.61
N SER A 176 7.93 15.11 6.68
CA SER A 176 7.08 15.54 5.56
C SER A 176 6.60 14.36 4.69
N LYS A 177 7.40 13.30 4.56
CA LYS A 177 7.05 12.10 3.79
C LYS A 177 5.93 11.31 4.47
N LEU A 178 5.96 11.16 5.79
CA LEU A 178 4.88 10.51 6.54
C LEU A 178 3.62 11.38 6.59
N ASP A 179 3.79 12.69 6.77
CA ASP A 179 2.68 13.65 6.73
C ASP A 179 1.92 13.60 5.40
N ALA A 180 2.65 13.53 4.27
CA ALA A 180 2.07 13.44 2.94
C ALA A 180 1.21 12.19 2.72
N MET A 181 1.49 11.09 3.42
CA MET A 181 0.71 9.85 3.31
C MET A 181 -0.64 9.92 4.02
N ILE A 182 -0.77 10.81 5.01
CA ILE A 182 -2.01 10.97 5.78
C ILE A 182 -2.97 11.93 5.09
N LEU A 183 -2.44 12.93 4.40
CA LEU A 183 -3.23 13.98 3.77
C LEU A 183 -4.39 13.46 2.88
N PRO A 184 -4.21 12.44 2.01
CA PRO A 184 -5.30 11.91 1.21
C PRO A 184 -6.42 11.26 2.04
N ARG A 185 -6.13 10.78 3.25
CA ARG A 185 -7.11 10.12 4.12
C ARG A 185 -7.92 11.11 4.96
N ILE A 186 -7.30 12.21 5.37
CA ILE A 186 -7.98 13.26 6.16
C ILE A 186 -8.68 14.26 5.26
N ALA A 187 -8.14 14.54 4.06
CA ALA A 187 -8.70 15.57 3.21
C ALA A 187 -10.11 15.16 2.73
N PRO A 188 -11.11 16.05 2.87
CA PRO A 188 -12.45 15.79 2.34
C PRO A 188 -12.37 15.59 0.82
N ARG A 189 -13.26 14.77 0.26
CA ARG A 189 -13.33 14.53 -1.18
C ARG A 189 -13.94 15.73 -1.90
N GLY A 190 -13.67 15.88 -3.20
CA GLY A 190 -14.32 16.90 -4.04
C GLY A 190 -13.78 18.33 -3.88
N LYS A 191 -14.64 19.33 -4.06
CA LYS A 191 -14.26 20.77 -4.06
C LYS A 191 -13.63 21.23 -2.74
N GLU A 192 -14.00 20.60 -1.63
CA GLU A 192 -13.45 20.91 -0.30
C GLU A 192 -11.99 20.49 -0.14
N ARG A 193 -11.50 19.52 -0.92
CA ARG A 193 -10.12 19.04 -0.87
C ARG A 193 -9.12 20.17 -1.08
N LYS A 194 -9.36 21.02 -2.10
CA LYS A 194 -8.46 22.13 -2.45
C LYS A 194 -8.39 23.17 -1.31
N LYS A 195 -9.54 23.49 -0.71
CA LYS A 195 -9.61 24.43 0.43
C LYS A 195 -8.89 23.86 1.66
N PHE A 196 -9.13 22.59 1.98
CA PHE A 196 -8.48 21.89 3.09
C PHE A 196 -6.96 21.83 2.92
N LEU A 197 -6.46 21.38 1.76
CA LEU A 197 -5.02 21.29 1.50
C LEU A 197 -4.36 22.67 1.59
N LYS A 198 -4.96 23.72 1.00
CA LYS A 198 -4.42 25.08 1.09
C LYS A 198 -4.28 25.55 2.54
N THR A 199 -5.29 25.32 3.38
CA THR A 199 -5.22 25.69 4.80
C THR A 199 -4.20 24.85 5.59
N PHE A 200 -4.10 23.55 5.29
CA PHE A 200 -3.18 22.65 6.01
C PHE A 200 -1.71 23.00 5.74
N TYR A 201 -1.33 23.21 4.48
CA TYR A 201 0.05 23.54 4.12
C TYR A 201 0.47 24.94 4.61
N VAL A 202 -0.44 25.92 4.64
CA VAL A 202 -0.15 27.27 5.17
C VAL A 202 0.18 27.23 6.67
N ARG A 203 -0.43 26.34 7.44
CA ARG A 203 -0.18 26.22 8.90
C ARG A 203 1.09 25.44 9.24
N LYS A 204 1.54 24.56 8.35
CA LYS A 204 2.73 23.71 8.56
C LYS A 204 4.00 24.22 7.88
N ALA A 205 3.94 25.31 7.12
CA ALA A 205 5.14 25.95 6.63
C ALA A 205 6.00 26.35 7.85
N PRO A 206 7.26 25.88 7.95
CA PRO A 206 8.15 26.36 9.00
C PRO A 206 8.18 27.88 8.89
N LYS A 207 8.05 28.57 10.04
CA LYS A 207 8.35 30.00 10.05
C LYS A 207 9.76 30.15 9.46
N PRO A 208 9.98 31.11 8.54
CA PRO A 208 11.34 31.38 8.07
C PRO A 208 12.23 31.53 9.30
N PRO A 209 13.43 30.92 9.30
CA PRO A 209 14.32 31.02 10.44
C PRO A 209 14.47 32.49 10.80
N ASP A 210 14.21 32.81 12.07
CA ASP A 210 14.45 34.14 12.58
C ASP A 210 15.92 34.46 12.29
N SER A 211 16.18 35.55 11.57
CA SER A 211 17.47 35.87 10.95
C SER A 211 18.52 36.33 11.98
N SER A 212 18.45 35.82 13.20
CA SER A 212 19.16 36.30 14.37
C SER A 212 19.98 35.23 15.10
N VAL A 213 20.06 34.00 14.58
CA VAL A 213 20.93 32.96 15.17
C VAL A 213 22.24 32.88 14.37
N PRO A 214 23.38 33.32 14.93
CA PRO A 214 24.69 33.13 14.30
C PRO A 214 25.13 31.67 14.44
N PHE A 215 25.67 31.10 13.36
CA PHE A 215 26.25 29.76 13.29
C PHE A 215 27.50 29.61 14.15
#